data_AF-F0GIC9-F1
#
_entry.id   AF-F0GIC9-F1
#
_cell.length_a   1.000
_cell.length_b   1.000
_cell.length_c   1.000
_cell.angle_alpha   90.00
_cell.angle_beta   90.00
_cell.angle_gamma   90.00
#
_symmetry.space_group_name_H-M   'P 1'
#
loop_
_entity.id
_entity.type
_entity.pdbx_description
1 polymer ?
#
loop_
_entity_poly.entity_id
_entity_poly.type
_entity_poly.pdbx_seq_one_letter_code
_entity_poly.pdbx_strand_id
1 'polypeptide(L)'
;ASSPVNLAGAGATFDVSGATTPQTTGTLSGVAGSTVNLGNNGLTLGGSGSGTYDGTIAGAGGSLTLAGTGTETLTGANTYGGGTNLTGGGTLIAGNGAALGTGALNTSGAGGTLGTSVAGTTLTNAINLGNGSTLTVGG
;
A
#
# COMPACT_ATOMS: atom_id res chain seq x y z
N ALA A 1 -11.90 -4.80 13.44
CA ALA A 1 -10.76 -4.92 12.53
C ALA A 1 -11.12 -5.95 11.46
N SER A 2 -10.91 -5.62 10.19
CA SER A 2 -11.06 -6.54 9.04
C SER A 2 -9.96 -7.62 9.08
N SER A 3 -10.27 -8.82 8.57
CA SER A 3 -9.30 -9.93 8.54
C SER A 3 -8.12 -9.62 7.59
N PRO A 4 -6.87 -9.94 7.97
CA PRO A 4 -5.73 -9.86 7.07
C PRO A 4 -5.88 -10.76 5.84
N VAL A 5 -5.23 -10.39 4.74
CA VAL A 5 -5.05 -11.23 3.55
C VAL A 5 -3.62 -11.75 3.51
N ASN A 6 -3.45 -13.06 3.31
CA ASN A 6 -2.13 -13.69 3.15
C ASN A 6 -2.07 -14.50 1.84
N LEU A 7 -1.28 -14.02 0.89
CA LEU A 7 -1.00 -14.67 -0.39
C LEU A 7 0.33 -15.46 -0.30
N ALA A 8 0.27 -16.60 0.39
CA ALA A 8 1.46 -17.38 0.75
C ALA A 8 2.11 -18.18 -0.40
N GLY A 9 1.47 -18.27 -1.56
CA GLY A 9 1.96 -19.02 -2.72
C GLY A 9 2.31 -18.11 -3.90
N ALA A 10 3.39 -18.42 -4.62
CA ALA A 10 3.63 -17.82 -5.93
C ALA A 10 2.47 -18.16 -6.88
N GLY A 11 2.02 -17.19 -7.66
CA GLY A 11 0.82 -17.29 -8.51
C GLY A 11 -0.50 -17.07 -7.77
N ALA A 12 -0.52 -16.99 -6.43
CA ALA A 12 -1.73 -16.63 -5.69
C ALA A 12 -2.16 -15.22 -6.08
N THR A 13 -3.45 -15.07 -6.39
CA THR A 13 -4.03 -13.80 -6.84
C THR A 13 -5.16 -13.38 -5.93
N PHE A 14 -5.10 -12.14 -5.42
CA PHE A 14 -6.24 -11.45 -4.85
C PHE A 14 -6.75 -10.43 -5.86
N ASP A 15 -7.90 -10.70 -6.48
CA ASP A 15 -8.46 -9.86 -7.53
C ASP A 15 -9.62 -9.02 -7.00
N VAL A 16 -9.48 -7.70 -7.06
CA VAL A 16 -10.53 -6.72 -6.74
C VAL A 16 -10.95 -5.91 -7.96
N SER A 17 -10.45 -6.20 -9.17
CA SER A 17 -10.71 -5.44 -10.40
C SER A 17 -12.18 -5.46 -10.84
N GLY A 18 -12.92 -6.52 -10.49
CA GLY A 18 -14.37 -6.63 -10.72
C GLY A 18 -15.25 -6.14 -9.58
N ALA A 19 -14.67 -5.60 -8.50
CA ALA A 19 -15.44 -5.14 -7.35
C ALA A 19 -16.30 -3.92 -7.72
N THR A 20 -17.55 -3.90 -7.23
CA THR A 20 -18.50 -2.78 -7.39
C THR A 20 -18.66 -1.94 -6.13
N THR A 21 -18.07 -2.40 -5.02
CA THR A 21 -18.06 -1.71 -3.73
C THR A 21 -16.63 -1.57 -3.22
N PRO A 22 -16.34 -0.59 -2.35
CA PRO A 22 -15.02 -0.44 -1.75
C PRO A 22 -14.59 -1.72 -1.02
N GLN A 23 -13.36 -2.17 -1.27
CA GLN A 23 -12.80 -3.36 -0.63
C GLN A 23 -11.89 -2.95 0.53
N THR A 24 -12.07 -3.62 1.68
CA THR A 24 -11.27 -3.38 2.89
C THR A 24 -10.79 -4.69 3.50
N THR A 25 -9.50 -4.78 3.81
CA THR A 25 -8.87 -5.91 4.49
C THR A 25 -8.15 -5.42 5.76
N GLY A 26 -7.56 -6.34 6.53
CA GLY A 26 -6.70 -6.00 7.65
C GLY A 26 -5.34 -5.47 7.18
N THR A 27 -4.30 -6.28 7.33
CA THR A 27 -3.01 -6.10 6.65
C THR A 27 -2.95 -6.92 5.36
N LEU A 28 -1.96 -6.64 4.53
CA LEU A 28 -1.62 -7.48 3.39
C LEU A 28 -0.32 -8.23 3.69
N SER A 29 -0.26 -9.50 3.32
CA SER A 29 0.98 -10.27 3.36
C SER A 29 1.05 -11.20 2.17
N GLY A 30 2.24 -11.47 1.69
CA GLY A 30 2.40 -12.33 0.53
C GLY A 30 3.83 -12.40 0.03
N VAL A 31 4.07 -13.42 -0.79
CA VAL A 31 5.40 -13.76 -1.31
C VAL A 31 5.61 -13.23 -2.73
N ALA A 32 6.87 -13.13 -3.17
CA ALA A 32 7.21 -12.87 -4.56
C ALA A 32 6.44 -13.80 -5.52
N GLY A 33 5.97 -13.24 -6.63
CA GLY A 33 5.16 -13.95 -7.62
C GLY A 33 3.67 -14.06 -7.25
N SER A 34 3.24 -13.65 -6.06
CA SER A 34 1.82 -13.39 -5.78
C SER A 34 1.39 -12.05 -6.40
N THR A 35 0.09 -11.89 -6.65
CA THR A 35 -0.47 -10.68 -7.27
C THR A 35 -1.70 -10.17 -6.53
N VAL A 36 -1.78 -8.85 -6.33
CA VAL A 36 -3.04 -8.15 -6.05
C VAL A 36 -3.44 -7.40 -7.32
N ASN A 37 -4.58 -7.76 -7.92
CA ASN A 37 -5.10 -7.09 -9.11
C ASN A 37 -6.16 -6.05 -8.71
N LEU A 38 -5.81 -4.77 -8.73
CA LEU A 38 -6.72 -3.67 -8.40
C LEU A 38 -7.63 -3.29 -9.56
N GLY A 39 -7.21 -3.50 -10.81
CA GLY A 39 -7.86 -2.90 -11.99
C GLY A 39 -7.94 -1.37 -11.86
N ASN A 40 -9.17 -0.86 -11.73
CA ASN A 40 -9.47 0.56 -11.50
C ASN A 40 -9.99 0.85 -10.09
N ASN A 41 -9.92 -0.12 -9.18
CA ASN A 41 -10.53 -0.04 -7.85
C ASN A 41 -9.52 0.31 -6.75
N GLY A 42 -10.03 0.79 -5.62
CA GLY A 42 -9.25 1.02 -4.42
C GLY A 42 -9.28 -0.18 -3.47
N LEU A 43 -8.13 -0.51 -2.88
CA LEU A 43 -8.02 -1.45 -1.75
C LEU A 43 -7.63 -0.68 -0.48
N THR A 44 -8.41 -0.85 0.59
CA THR A 44 -8.12 -0.27 1.90
C THR A 44 -7.55 -1.33 2.85
N LEU A 45 -6.38 -1.05 3.43
CA LEU A 45 -5.77 -1.80 4.52
C LEU A 45 -6.09 -1.10 5.84
N GLY A 46 -7.01 -1.69 6.62
CA GLY A 46 -7.53 -1.14 7.86
C GLY A 46 -6.97 -1.80 9.13
N GLY A 47 -5.97 -2.66 9.00
CA GLY A 47 -5.38 -3.43 10.11
C GLY A 47 -4.47 -2.60 11.02
N SER A 48 -4.44 -2.96 12.31
CA SER A 48 -3.50 -2.40 13.29
C SER A 48 -2.23 -3.26 13.47
N GLY A 49 -2.15 -4.40 12.77
CA GLY A 49 -0.99 -5.30 12.79
C GLY A 49 0.06 -4.91 11.76
N SER A 50 1.09 -5.75 11.61
CA SER A 50 2.11 -5.54 10.59
C SER A 50 1.97 -6.53 9.43
N GLY A 51 2.09 -6.02 8.21
CA GLY A 51 2.07 -6.77 6.95
C GLY A 51 3.37 -6.61 6.18
N THR A 52 3.74 -7.64 5.41
CA THR A 52 4.83 -7.55 4.42
C THR A 52 4.38 -8.20 3.14
N TYR A 53 4.33 -7.41 2.07
CA TYR A 53 3.91 -7.86 0.76
C TYR A 53 5.05 -7.75 -0.25
N ASP A 54 5.53 -8.91 -0.68
CA ASP A 54 6.62 -9.07 -1.65
C ASP A 54 6.12 -9.34 -3.08
N GLY A 55 4.80 -9.54 -3.24
CA GLY A 55 4.15 -9.68 -4.53
C GLY A 55 3.97 -8.34 -5.26
N THR A 56 3.35 -8.42 -6.43
CA THR A 56 3.01 -7.22 -7.23
C THR A 56 1.57 -6.80 -6.99
N ILE A 57 1.38 -5.55 -6.57
CA ILE A 57 0.09 -4.87 -6.62
C ILE A 57 0.00 -4.17 -7.98
N ALA A 58 -0.97 -4.56 -8.80
CA ALA A 58 -1.17 -4.08 -10.15
C ALA A 58 -2.51 -3.36 -10.32
N GLY A 59 -2.63 -2.54 -11.37
CA GLY A 59 -3.86 -1.85 -11.75
C GLY A 59 -3.64 -0.36 -12.01
N ALA A 60 -3.54 0.03 -13.29
CA ALA A 60 -3.15 1.38 -13.67
C ALA A 60 -4.06 2.49 -13.10
N GLY A 61 -5.36 2.21 -12.91
CA GLY A 61 -6.29 3.13 -12.26
C GLY A 61 -6.55 2.84 -10.78
N GLY A 62 -5.99 1.75 -10.25
CA GLY A 62 -6.23 1.29 -8.89
C GLY A 62 -5.39 2.02 -7.86
N SER A 63 -5.89 2.10 -6.64
CA SER A 63 -5.22 2.80 -5.53
C SER A 63 -5.12 1.93 -4.28
N LEU A 64 -4.13 2.22 -3.45
CA LEU A 64 -3.94 1.57 -2.16
C LEU A 64 -4.11 2.60 -1.04
N THR A 65 -4.92 2.27 -0.03
CA THR A 65 -5.16 3.15 1.13
C THR A 65 -4.78 2.44 2.42
N LEU A 66 -3.85 3.02 3.18
CA LEU A 66 -3.52 2.58 4.54
C LEU A 66 -4.33 3.41 5.53
N ALA A 67 -5.45 2.84 5.96
CA ALA A 67 -6.36 3.43 6.95
C ALA A 67 -6.17 2.86 8.36
N GLY A 68 -5.39 1.79 8.49
CA GLY A 68 -4.99 1.22 9.77
C GLY A 68 -3.85 1.98 10.45
N THR A 69 -3.63 1.68 11.73
CA THR A 69 -2.53 2.21 12.54
C THR A 69 -1.29 1.31 12.52
N GLY A 70 -1.36 0.19 11.81
CA GLY A 70 -0.30 -0.81 11.71
C GLY A 70 0.86 -0.40 10.80
N THR A 71 1.76 -1.36 10.53
CA THR A 71 2.88 -1.17 9.59
C THR A 71 2.69 -2.05 8.37
N GLU A 72 2.67 -1.47 7.17
CA GLU A 72 2.67 -2.23 5.92
C GLU A 72 4.02 -2.04 5.22
N THR A 73 4.70 -3.14 4.92
CA THR A 73 5.98 -3.14 4.19
C THR A 73 5.76 -3.66 2.78
N LEU A 74 6.05 -2.84 1.77
CA LEU A 74 5.93 -3.21 0.37
C LEU A 74 7.32 -3.44 -0.21
N THR A 75 7.69 -4.70 -0.44
CA THR A 75 9.00 -5.07 -1.00
C THR A 75 8.95 -5.44 -2.47
N GLY A 76 7.77 -5.76 -3.00
CA GLY A 76 7.55 -5.99 -4.42
C GLY A 76 7.61 -4.71 -5.27
N ALA A 77 7.79 -4.86 -6.58
CA ALA A 77 7.71 -3.76 -7.55
C ALA A 77 6.25 -3.57 -7.98
N ASN A 78 5.61 -2.51 -7.50
CA ASN A 78 4.19 -2.28 -7.72
C ASN A 78 3.94 -1.47 -9.00
N THR A 79 2.79 -1.69 -9.63
CA THR A 79 2.45 -1.07 -10.94
C THR A 79 1.10 -0.35 -10.95
N TYR A 80 0.46 -0.21 -9.79
CA TYR A 80 -0.75 0.58 -9.67
C TYR A 80 -0.48 2.08 -9.83
N GLY A 81 -1.40 2.81 -10.48
CA GLY A 81 -1.21 4.21 -10.85
C GLY A 81 -2.13 5.20 -10.13
N GLY A 82 -3.16 4.72 -9.43
CA GLY A 82 -4.08 5.56 -8.65
C GLY A 82 -3.49 6.12 -7.35
N GLY A 83 -2.25 5.74 -7.01
CA GLY A 83 -1.49 6.27 -5.88
C GLY A 83 -1.69 5.51 -4.56
N THR A 84 -0.94 5.95 -3.56
CA THR A 84 -0.93 5.40 -2.20
C THR A 84 -1.44 6.47 -1.23
N ASN A 85 -2.39 6.14 -0.36
CA ASN A 85 -3.01 7.07 0.56
C ASN A 85 -2.73 6.68 2.01
N LEU A 86 -2.09 7.54 2.79
CA LEU A 86 -1.88 7.38 4.23
C LEU A 86 -2.94 8.18 4.98
N THR A 87 -3.86 7.47 5.64
CA THR A 87 -5.02 8.10 6.29
C THR A 87 -5.17 7.74 7.76
N GLY A 88 -4.63 6.59 8.17
CA GLY A 88 -4.83 6.00 9.50
C GLY A 88 -3.78 6.35 10.56
N GLY A 89 -2.72 7.08 10.21
CA GLY A 89 -1.59 7.32 11.12
C GLY A 89 -0.61 6.14 11.24
N GLY A 90 -0.79 5.08 10.45
CA GLY A 90 0.10 3.93 10.39
C GLY A 90 1.44 4.21 9.70
N THR A 91 2.24 3.16 9.54
CA THR A 91 3.57 3.21 8.90
C THR A 91 3.54 2.47 7.57
N LEU A 92 4.12 3.08 6.54
CA LEU A 92 4.39 2.48 5.26
C LEU A 92 5.90 2.38 5.05
N ILE A 93 6.39 1.18 4.79
CA ILE A 93 7.82 0.93 4.53
C ILE A 93 7.98 0.50 3.07
N ALA A 94 8.73 1.29 2.30
CA ALA A 94 9.08 0.97 0.92
C ALA A 94 10.39 0.17 0.86
N GLY A 95 10.37 -1.01 0.24
CA GLY A 95 11.54 -1.86 0.07
C GLY A 95 12.38 -1.56 -1.18
N ASN A 96 11.82 -0.79 -2.12
CA ASN A 96 12.51 -0.40 -3.36
C ASN A 96 11.84 0.86 -3.97
N GLY A 97 12.44 1.43 -5.02
CA GLY A 97 11.96 2.66 -5.65
C GLY A 97 10.61 2.57 -6.38
N ALA A 98 10.13 1.36 -6.68
CA ALA A 98 8.82 1.08 -7.30
C ALA A 98 7.78 0.56 -6.30
N ALA A 99 8.10 0.54 -5.00
CA ALA A 99 7.22 -0.03 -3.97
C ALA A 99 5.87 0.71 -3.84
N LEU A 100 5.77 1.97 -4.25
CA LEU A 100 4.52 2.75 -4.14
C LEU A 100 3.74 2.84 -5.45
N GLY A 101 4.14 2.06 -6.47
CA GLY A 101 3.58 2.19 -7.81
C GLY A 101 3.99 3.49 -8.48
N THR A 102 3.21 3.92 -9.47
CA THR A 102 3.51 5.10 -10.30
C THR A 102 2.71 6.34 -9.92
N GLY A 103 1.70 6.19 -9.06
CA GLY A 103 0.85 7.29 -8.60
C GLY A 103 1.49 8.13 -7.49
N ALA A 104 0.80 9.19 -7.04
CA ALA A 104 1.25 10.02 -5.94
C ALA A 104 1.11 9.32 -4.57
N LEU A 105 1.95 9.69 -3.61
CA LEU A 105 1.74 9.46 -2.20
C LEU A 105 0.92 10.62 -1.62
N ASN A 106 -0.26 10.32 -1.07
CA ASN A 106 -1.16 11.30 -0.48
C ASN A 106 -1.26 11.08 1.02
N THR A 107 -1.32 12.14 1.81
CA THR A 107 -1.74 12.06 3.21
C THR A 107 -3.09 12.75 3.42
N SER A 108 -3.94 12.18 4.25
CA SER A 108 -5.18 12.83 4.73
C SER A 108 -5.50 12.33 6.15
N GLY A 109 -6.49 12.94 6.83
CA GLY A 109 -6.82 12.56 8.21
C GLY A 109 -5.60 12.63 9.14
N ALA A 110 -5.32 11.52 9.85
CA ALA A 110 -4.15 11.41 10.73
C ALA A 110 -2.81 11.34 10.00
N GLY A 111 -2.82 11.18 8.67
CA GLY A 111 -1.62 11.04 7.85
C GLY A 111 -0.92 9.70 8.07
N GLY A 112 0.40 9.72 8.21
CA GLY A 112 1.17 8.51 8.51
C GLY A 112 2.68 8.72 8.51
N THR A 113 3.39 7.61 8.71
CA THR A 113 4.85 7.55 8.63
C THR A 113 5.27 6.85 7.35
N LEU A 114 6.19 7.43 6.60
CA LEU A 114 6.87 6.80 5.48
C LEU A 114 8.32 6.48 5.86
N GLY A 115 8.76 5.25 5.60
CA GLY A 115 10.14 4.86 5.71
C GLY A 115 10.59 3.96 4.56
N THR A 116 11.87 3.60 4.56
CA THR A 116 12.47 2.68 3.58
C THR A 116 13.26 1.60 4.28
N SER A 117 13.14 0.34 3.85
CA SER A 117 13.94 -0.76 4.44
C SER A 117 15.31 -0.93 3.82
N VAL A 118 15.60 -0.22 2.71
CA VAL A 118 16.89 -0.24 2.01
C VAL A 118 17.45 1.18 1.93
N ALA A 119 18.67 1.36 2.44
CA ALA A 119 19.36 2.65 2.42
C ALA A 119 19.59 3.16 0.99
N GLY A 120 19.39 4.46 0.77
CA GLY A 120 19.53 5.08 -0.55
C GLY A 120 18.34 4.86 -1.50
N THR A 121 17.26 4.23 -1.03
CA THR A 121 16.03 4.11 -1.83
C THR A 121 15.51 5.50 -2.21
N THR A 122 15.35 5.71 -3.51
CA THR A 122 14.73 6.92 -4.06
C THR A 122 13.31 6.59 -4.49
N LEU A 123 12.33 7.26 -3.89
CA LEU A 123 10.94 7.24 -4.34
C LEU A 123 10.71 8.46 -5.22
N THR A 124 10.19 8.24 -6.42
CA THR A 124 9.94 9.32 -7.41
C THR A 124 8.50 9.81 -7.41
N ASN A 125 7.65 9.19 -6.60
CA ASN A 125 6.25 9.55 -6.45
C ASN A 125 6.11 11.01 -5.99
N ALA A 126 5.20 11.75 -6.63
CA ALA A 126 4.79 13.05 -6.11
C ALA A 126 4.21 12.89 -4.70
N ILE A 127 4.44 13.86 -3.82
CA ILE A 127 3.90 13.87 -2.46
C ILE A 127 2.87 14.98 -2.33
N ASN A 128 1.64 14.61 -2.00
CA ASN A 128 0.56 15.54 -1.73
C ASN A 128 0.20 15.50 -0.24
N LEU A 129 0.37 16.62 0.45
CA LEU A 129 0.00 16.74 1.86
C LEU A 129 -1.41 17.31 1.99
N GLY A 130 -2.34 16.48 2.48
CA GLY A 130 -3.70 16.91 2.78
C GLY A 130 -3.77 17.91 3.93
N ASN A 131 -4.82 18.74 3.93
CA ASN A 131 -5.03 19.76 4.96
C ASN A 131 -5.15 19.11 6.35
N GLY A 132 -4.35 19.61 7.30
CA GLY A 132 -4.36 19.13 8.69
C GLY A 132 -3.71 17.76 8.91
N SER A 133 -3.13 17.16 7.87
CA SER A 133 -2.44 15.87 7.98
C SER A 133 -0.93 16.02 8.10
N THR A 134 -0.28 15.03 8.69
CA THR A 134 1.17 14.98 8.82
C THR A 134 1.73 13.82 8.00
N LEU A 135 2.86 14.06 7.36
CA LEU A 135 3.73 12.99 6.86
C LEU A 135 5.00 13.00 7.70
N THR A 136 5.17 11.97 8.52
CA THR A 136 6.44 11.73 9.19
C THR A 136 7.32 10.95 8.23
N VAL A 137 8.55 11.38 8.01
CA VAL A 137 9.54 10.61 7.24
C VAL A 137 10.53 10.01 8.23
N GLY A 138 10.51 8.69 8.38
CA GLY A 138 11.35 7.94 9.30
C GLY A 138 12.39 7.13 8.53
N GLY A 139 13.66 7.46 8.76
CA GLY A 139 14.84 6.69 8.35
C GLY A 139 15.76 6.52 9.54
#